data_AF-P95737-F1
#
_entry.id   AF-P95737-F1
#
_cell.length_a   1.000
_cell.length_b   1.000
_cell.length_c   1.000
_cell.angle_alpha   90.00
_cell.angle_beta   90.00
_cell.angle_gamma   90.00
#
_symmetry.space_group_name_H-M   'P 1'
#
loop_
_entity.id
_entity.type
_entity.pdbx_description
1 polymer ?
#
loop_
_entity_poly.entity_id
_entity_poly.type
_entity_poly.pdbx_seq_one_letter_code
_entity_poly.pdbx_strand_id
1 'polypeptide(L)' 'MEKTKLRWLLNGIYFAFYFVLIVVVWITNVKIYDNTWSLVIFLGSAFIFRILIDYFAPKQKRSV' A
#
# COMPACT_ATOMS: atom_id res chain seq x y z
N MET A 1 12.00 16.66 -7.38
CA MET A 1 10.89 16.75 -6.41
C MET A 1 11.47 16.64 -5.01
N GLU A 2 11.06 17.45 -4.03
CA GLU A 2 11.47 17.19 -2.64
C GLU A 2 11.08 15.77 -2.22
N LYS A 3 11.95 15.07 -1.49
CA LYS A 3 11.70 13.70 -1.02
C LYS A 3 10.36 13.59 -0.27
N THR A 4 9.97 14.67 0.41
CA THR A 4 8.66 14.82 1.08
C THR A 4 7.49 14.76 0.11
N LYS A 5 7.55 15.48 -1.02
CA LYS A 5 6.50 15.46 -2.06
C LYS A 5 6.41 14.10 -2.75
N LEU A 6 7.55 13.46 -3.02
CA LEU A 6 7.59 12.11 -3.60
C LEU A 6 6.94 11.08 -2.68
N ARG A 7 7.20 11.16 -1.38
CA ARG A 7 6.60 10.27 -0.38
C ARG A 7 5.09 10.45 -0.27
N TRP A 8 4.61 11.69 -0.32
CA TRP A 8 3.18 11.98 -0.36
C TRP A 8 2.51 11.43 -1.62
N LEU A 9 3.14 11.56 -2.78
CA LEU A 9 2.65 11.00 -4.04
C LEU A 9 2.55 9.47 -3.96
N LEU A 10 3.62 8.81 -3.49
CA LEU A 10 3.67 7.35 -3.32
C LEU A 10 2.62 6.83 -2.34
N ASN A 11 2.41 7.53 -1.22
CA ASN A 11 1.33 7.21 -0.28
C ASN A 11 -0.06 7.42 -0.91
N GLY A 12 -0.23 8.45 -1.75
CA GLY A 12 -1.47 8.68 -2.49
C GLY A 12 -1.79 7.55 -3.47
N ILE A 13 -0.78 7.11 -4.24
CA ILE A 13 -0.91 5.96 -5.16
C ILE A 13 -1.24 4.69 -4.38
N TYR A 14 -0.56 4.45 -3.25
CA TYR A 14 -0.84 3.33 -2.37
C TYR A 14 -2.30 3.35 -1.88
N PHE A 15 -2.78 4.51 -1.42
CA PHE A 15 -4.14 4.65 -0.93
C PHE A 15 -5.18 4.42 -2.04
N ALA A 16 -4.95 4.99 -3.23
CA ALA A 16 -5.82 4.80 -4.39
C ALA A 16 -5.86 3.32 -4.82
N PHE A 17 -4.72 2.63 -4.85
CA PHE A 17 -4.66 1.21 -5.18
C PHE A 17 -5.50 0.35 -4.22
N TYR A 18 -5.34 0.55 -2.91
CA TYR A 18 -6.12 -0.17 -1.91
C TYR A 18 -7.60 0.17 -1.95
N PHE A 19 -7.95 1.43 -2.21
CA PHE A 19 -9.34 1.84 -2.37
C PHE A 19 -10.01 1.11 -3.54
N VAL A 20 -9.37 1.08 -4.71
CA VAL A 20 -9.86 0.34 -5.87
C VAL A 20 -9.98 -1.14 -5.56
N LEU A 21 -8.99 -1.72 -4.88
CA LEU A 21 -8.99 -3.14 -4.52
C LEU A 21 -10.16 -3.50 -3.59
N ILE A 22 -10.45 -2.66 -2.59
CA ILE A 22 -11.62 -2.80 -1.71
C ILE A 22 -12.93 -2.70 -2.49
N VAL A 23 -13.06 -1.73 -3.40
CA VAL A 23 -14.25 -1.55 -4.23
C VAL A 23 -14.48 -2.76 -5.13
N VAL A 24 -13.44 -3.27 -5.79
CA VAL A 24 -13.53 -4.46 -6.64
C VAL A 24 -13.96 -5.68 -5.84
N VAL A 25 -13.36 -5.90 -4.68
CA VAL A 25 -13.71 -7.01 -3.77
C VAL A 25 -15.17 -6.91 -3.34
N TRP A 26 -15.62 -5.70 -3.01
CA TRP A 26 -16.99 -5.44 -2.60
C TRP A 26 -17.99 -5.75 -3.72
N ILE A 27 -17.74 -5.27 -4.95
CA ILE A 27 -18.60 -5.53 -6.11
C ILE A 27 -18.64 -7.02 -6.46
N THR A 28 -17.48 -7.69 -6.40
CA THR A 28 -17.35 -9.11 -6.77
C THR A 28 -17.80 -10.06 -5.65
N ASN A 29 -18.17 -9.53 -4.48
CA ASN A 29 -18.54 -10.30 -3.29
C ASN A 29 -17.48 -11.36 -2.91
N VAL A 30 -16.22 -11.08 -3.22
CA VAL A 30 -15.12 -12.00 -2.92
C VAL A 30 -14.90 -11.97 -1.43
N LYS A 31 -15.18 -13.10 -0.77
CA LYS A 31 -14.89 -13.30 0.65
C LYS A 31 -13.39 -13.48 0.84
N ILE A 32 -12.65 -12.38 0.89
CA ILE A 32 -11.18 -12.40 1.13
C ILE A 32 -10.86 -13.19 2.41
N TYR A 33 -11.74 -13.13 3.42
CA TYR A 33 -11.57 -13.82 4.69
C TYR A 33 -11.81 -15.34 4.64
N ASP A 34 -12.48 -15.86 3.61
CA ASP A 34 -12.70 -17.32 3.48
C ASP A 34 -11.44 -18.04 2.98
N ASN A 35 -10.56 -17.33 2.28
CA ASN A 35 -9.33 -17.91 1.75
C ASN A 35 -8.10 -17.35 2.47
N THR A 36 -7.45 -18.22 3.24
CA THR A 36 -6.19 -17.91 3.94
C THR A 36 -5.15 -17.32 3.00
N TRP A 37 -5.05 -17.80 1.75
CA TRP A 37 -4.10 -17.29 0.76
C TRP A 37 -4.43 -15.87 0.30
N SER A 38 -5.70 -15.51 0.19
CA SER A 38 -6.11 -14.14 -0.16
C SER A 38 -5.72 -13.15 0.93
N LEU A 39 -5.85 -13.54 2.20
CA LEU A 39 -5.41 -12.74 3.35
C LEU A 39 -3.87 -12.58 3.34
N VAL A 40 -3.13 -13.66 3.09
CA VAL A 40 -1.66 -13.65 3.00
C VAL A 40 -1.19 -12.73 1.86
N ILE A 41 -1.81 -12.81 0.68
CA ILE A 41 -1.48 -11.94 -0.46
C ILE A 41 -1.82 -10.48 -0.14
N PHE A 42 -2.97 -10.22 0.49
CA PHE A 42 -3.38 -8.88 0.89
C PHE A 42 -2.38 -8.25 1.87
N LEU A 43 -2.06 -8.94 2.96
CA LEU A 43 -1.09 -8.49 3.96
C LEU A 43 0.33 -8.39 3.39
N GLY A 44 0.73 -9.37 2.56
CA GLY A 44 2.02 -9.39 1.88
C GLY A 44 2.19 -8.18 0.96
N SER A 45 1.15 -7.84 0.20
CA SER A 45 1.17 -6.67 -0.68
C SER A 45 1.31 -5.37 0.12
N ALA A 46 0.66 -5.25 1.29
CA ALA A 46 0.80 -4.08 2.16
C ALA A 46 2.25 -3.91 2.65
N PHE A 47 2.89 -5.02 3.00
CA PHE A 47 4.27 -5.04 3.45
C PHE A 47 5.24 -4.66 2.33
N ILE A 48 5.07 -5.24 1.14
CA ILE A 48 5.89 -4.96 -0.04
C ILE A 48 5.79 -3.48 -0.43
N PHE A 49 4.57 -2.92 -0.48
CA PHE A 49 4.37 -1.51 -0.78
C PHE A 49 5.06 -0.61 0.24
N ARG A 50 4.99 -0.96 1.53
CA ARG A 50 5.66 -0.18 2.59
C ARG A 50 7.18 -0.18 2.42
N ILE A 51 7.79 -1.32 2.08
CA ILE A 51 9.21 -1.42 1.75
C ILE A 51 9.54 -0.57 0.52
N LEU A 52 8.74 -0.66 -0.54
CA LEU A 52 8.92 0.13 -1.76
C LEU A 52 8.88 1.63 -1.50
N ILE A 53 7.92 2.10 -0.70
CA ILE A 53 7.80 3.51 -0.33
C ILE A 53 9.03 3.95 0.47
N ASP A 54 9.46 3.17 1.46
CA ASP A 54 10.64 3.49 2.27
C ASP A 54 11.95 3.37 1.45
N TYR A 55 12.01 2.53 0.41
CA TYR A 55 13.17 2.42 -0.49
C TYR A 55 13.28 3.63 -1.43
N PHE A 56 12.19 4.00 -2.11
CA PHE A 56 12.20 5.12 -3.07
C PHE A 56 12.14 6.49 -2.40
N ALA A 57 11.47 6.60 -1.26
CA ALA A 57 11.31 7.84 -0.51
C ALA A 57 11.59 7.59 0.98
N PRO A 58 12.86 7.31 1.34
CA PRO A 58 13.23 7.01 2.73
C PRO A 58 12.81 8.16 3.63
N LYS A 59 12.28 7.81 4.80
CA LYS A 59 11.94 8.80 5.84
C LYS A 59 13.19 9.64 6.07
N GLN A 60 13.12 10.94 5.79
CA GLN A 60 14.22 11.85 6.11
C GLN A 60 14.55 11.62 7.58
N LYS A 61 15.77 11.16 7.86
CA LYS A 61 16.29 11.16 9.23
C LYS A 61 16.14 12.61 9.69
N ARG A 62 15.31 12.85 10.71
CA ARG A 62 15.44 14.07 11.49
C ARG A 62 16.92 14.11 11.87
N SER A 63 17.66 15.07 11.32
CA SER A 63 18.98 15.41 11.85
C SER A 63 18.73 15.76 13.30
N VAL A 64 19.08 14.83 14.19
CA VAL A 64 19.18 15.10 15.62
C VAL A 64 20.34 16.06 15.81
#